data_AF-A0AA38JZ65-F1
#
_entry.id   AF-A0AA38JZ65-F1
#
_cell.length_a   1.000
_cell.length_b   1.000
_cell.length_c   1.000
_cell.angle_alpha   90.00
_cell.angle_beta   90.00
_cell.angle_gamma   90.00
#
_symmetry.space_group_name_H-M   'P 1'
#
loop_
_entity.id
_entity.type
_entity.pdbx_description
1 polymer ?
#
loop_
_entity_poly.entity_id
_entity_poly.type
_entity_poly.pdbx_seq_one_letter_code
_entity_poly.pdbx_strand_id
1 'polypeptide(L)'
;MIPPPIQQMEMQALPSSIPLLIFSSLGVSTAGSALAVTGLILSASPLLWIIPVTFVATFTHHITMLTIARVEPHGSERLYSRSRIICGFMIAVSWTLSVCVVVTAIVLKAMNVFPKYKMHVGIWLMASCAALAFVEAVISWIVAIFNQKERKRITYAAKWRPLNMDRSWSISR
;
A
#
# COMPACT_ATOMS: atom_id res chain seq x y z
N MET A 1 23.44 -42.40 10.13
CA MET A 1 22.51 -41.51 9.41
C MET A 1 22.28 -40.32 10.33
N ILE A 2 22.89 -39.17 10.01
CA ILE A 2 22.84 -37.98 10.87
C ILE A 2 21.54 -37.25 10.53
N PRO A 3 20.65 -36.96 11.50
CA PRO A 3 19.45 -36.17 11.22
C PRO A 3 19.89 -34.79 10.70
N PRO A 4 19.23 -34.25 9.65
CA PRO A 4 19.56 -32.91 9.20
C PRO A 4 19.37 -31.94 10.37
N PRO A 5 20.22 -30.91 10.49
CA PRO A 5 20.08 -29.91 11.53
C PRO A 5 18.68 -29.33 11.43
N ILE A 6 17.94 -29.37 12.54
CA ILE A 6 16.72 -28.62 12.74
C ILE A 6 17.15 -27.16 12.56
N GLN A 7 17.04 -26.64 11.33
CA GLN A 7 17.05 -25.22 11.10
C GLN A 7 15.92 -24.70 11.96
N GLN A 8 16.28 -24.16 13.12
CA GLN A 8 15.42 -23.26 13.86
C GLN A 8 14.93 -22.28 12.80
N MET A 9 13.66 -22.42 12.41
CA MET A 9 12.93 -21.35 11.77
C MET A 9 13.01 -20.22 12.77
N GLU A 10 14.08 -19.42 12.67
CA GLU A 10 14.13 -18.11 13.29
C GLU A 10 12.77 -17.51 13.03
N MET A 11 12.10 -17.13 14.11
CA MET A 11 10.94 -16.25 14.06
C MET A 11 11.43 -14.96 13.42
N GLN A 12 11.53 -14.95 12.09
CA GLN A 12 11.74 -13.75 11.32
C GLN A 12 10.45 -12.97 11.50
N ALA A 13 10.47 -12.10 12.51
CA ALA A 13 9.59 -10.96 12.64
C ALA A 13 9.36 -10.38 11.23
N LEU A 14 8.13 -9.90 10.95
CA LEU A 14 7.86 -9.15 9.72
C LEU A 14 9.09 -8.28 9.41
N PRO A 15 9.63 -8.28 8.17
CA PRO A 15 10.80 -7.48 7.85
C PRO A 15 10.54 -6.07 8.39
N SER A 16 11.42 -5.63 9.30
CA SER A 16 11.17 -4.50 10.21
C SER A 16 10.78 -3.20 9.49
N SER A 17 11.02 -3.15 8.19
CA SER A 17 10.63 -2.11 7.27
C SER A 17 9.14 -2.05 6.94
N ILE A 18 8.37 -3.14 6.95
CA ILE A 18 6.95 -3.12 6.51
C ILE A 18 6.08 -2.25 7.42
N PRO A 19 6.10 -2.40 8.76
CA PRO A 19 5.31 -1.54 9.64
C PRO A 19 5.71 -0.06 9.49
N LEU A 20 7.02 0.20 9.38
CA LEU A 20 7.55 1.56 9.19
C LEU A 20 7.08 2.18 7.87
N LEU A 21 7.05 1.40 6.79
CA LEU A 21 6.51 1.82 5.49
C LEU A 21 5.00 2.09 5.52
N ILE A 22 4.25 1.29 6.28
CA ILE A 22 2.81 1.51 6.49
C ILE A 22 2.59 2.80 7.29
N PHE A 23 3.36 3.04 8.36
CA PHE A 23 3.26 4.27 9.15
C PHE A 23 3.68 5.51 8.36
N SER A 24 4.73 5.43 7.54
CA SER A 24 5.15 6.54 6.69
C SER A 24 4.13 6.83 5.60
N SER A 25 3.55 5.79 4.97
CA SER A 25 2.42 5.92 4.05
C SER A 25 1.24 6.62 4.72
N LEU A 26 0.80 6.16 5.90
CA LEU A 26 -0.29 6.79 6.65
C LEU A 26 -0.01 8.27 6.95
N GLY A 27 1.22 8.62 7.33
CA GLY A 27 1.62 10.00 7.58
C GLY A 27 1.56 10.89 6.33
N VAL A 28 2.17 10.43 5.24
CA VAL A 28 2.21 11.15 3.95
C VAL A 28 0.80 11.30 3.36
N SER A 29 0.03 10.21 3.37
CA SER A 29 -1.38 10.19 3.01
C SER A 29 -2.20 11.22 3.81
N THR A 30 -2.01 11.28 5.14
CA THR A 30 -2.76 12.21 6.01
C THR A 30 -2.40 13.67 5.75
N ALA A 31 -1.11 13.95 5.54
CA ALA A 31 -0.66 15.29 5.14
C ALA A 31 -1.24 15.69 3.78
N GLY A 32 -1.21 14.78 2.80
CA GLY A 32 -1.77 15.00 1.47
C GLY A 32 -3.28 15.24 1.50
N SER A 33 -4.03 14.48 2.29
CA SER A 33 -5.47 14.68 2.45
C SER A 33 -5.81 15.98 3.16
N ALA A 34 -5.05 16.39 4.18
CA ALA A 34 -5.27 17.66 4.86
C ALA A 34 -5.10 18.85 3.91
N LEU A 35 -4.07 18.82 3.06
CA LEU A 35 -3.85 19.83 2.04
C LEU A 35 -4.94 19.79 0.95
N ALA A 36 -5.39 18.60 0.55
CA ALA A 36 -6.48 18.45 -0.41
C ALA A 36 -7.81 18.99 0.14
N VAL A 37 -8.15 18.71 1.39
CA VAL A 37 -9.34 19.24 2.08
C VAL A 37 -9.25 20.76 2.21
N THR A 38 -8.07 21.29 2.53
CA THR A 38 -7.83 22.75 2.55
C THR A 38 -8.07 23.36 1.17
N GLY A 39 -7.59 22.71 0.11
CA GLY A 39 -7.87 23.11 -1.28
C GLY A 39 -9.34 22.97 -1.68
N LEU A 40 -10.07 21.98 -1.14
CA LEU A 40 -11.49 21.76 -1.39
C LEU A 40 -12.38 22.83 -0.75
N ILE A 41 -12.07 23.24 0.49
CA ILE A 41 -12.74 24.34 1.21
C ILE A 41 -12.56 25.65 0.44
N LEU A 42 -11.43 25.82 -0.26
CA LEU A 42 -11.13 26.98 -1.11
C LEU A 42 -11.81 26.93 -2.50
N SER A 43 -12.92 26.19 -2.65
CA SER A 43 -13.71 26.01 -3.88
C SER A 43 -13.02 25.18 -4.97
N ALA A 44 -12.90 23.87 -4.76
CA ALA A 44 -12.27 22.98 -5.74
C ALA A 44 -13.23 22.35 -6.75
N SER A 45 -12.78 22.39 -8.00
CA SER A 45 -13.20 21.53 -9.11
C SER A 45 -13.39 20.06 -8.68
N PRO A 46 -14.41 19.34 -9.21
CA PRO A 46 -14.65 17.92 -8.95
C PRO A 46 -13.42 17.03 -9.19
N LEU A 47 -12.48 17.48 -10.03
CA LEU A 47 -11.25 16.75 -10.34
C LEU A 47 -10.34 16.54 -9.12
N LEU A 48 -10.36 17.44 -8.12
CA LEU A 48 -9.51 17.32 -6.93
C LEU A 48 -10.09 16.37 -5.87
N TRP A 49 -11.31 15.86 -6.06
CA TRP A 49 -11.93 14.86 -5.19
C TRP A 49 -11.27 13.49 -5.27
N ILE A 50 -10.46 13.24 -6.31
CA ILE A 50 -9.71 11.99 -6.43
C ILE A 50 -8.76 11.80 -5.24
N ILE A 51 -8.15 12.87 -4.71
CA ILE A 51 -7.15 12.78 -3.63
C ILE A 51 -7.77 12.31 -2.30
N PRO A 52 -8.87 12.89 -1.78
CA PRO A 52 -9.55 12.37 -0.59
C PRO A 52 -10.03 10.93 -0.76
N VAL A 53 -10.57 10.58 -1.94
CA VAL A 53 -11.07 9.23 -2.20
C VAL A 53 -9.93 8.22 -2.17
N THR A 54 -8.79 8.52 -2.80
CA THR A 54 -7.60 7.67 -2.75
C THR A 54 -7.02 7.58 -1.35
N PHE A 55 -7.07 8.67 -0.56
CA PHE A 55 -6.68 8.65 0.85
C PHE A 55 -7.51 7.66 1.67
N VAL A 56 -8.85 7.75 1.60
CA VAL A 56 -9.74 6.86 2.37
C VAL A 56 -9.47 5.39 2.00
N ALA A 57 -9.34 5.08 0.72
CA ALA A 57 -9.00 3.73 0.27
C ALA A 57 -7.65 3.23 0.83
N THR A 58 -6.64 4.10 0.81
CA THR A 58 -5.29 3.80 1.33
C THR A 58 -5.32 3.58 2.83
N PHE A 59 -6.00 4.44 3.57
CA PHE A 59 -6.16 4.37 5.01
C PHE A 59 -6.86 3.07 5.44
N THR A 60 -7.99 2.74 4.81
CA THR A 60 -8.72 1.49 5.09
C THR A 60 -7.86 0.26 4.78
N HIS A 61 -7.11 0.28 3.68
CA HIS A 61 -6.21 -0.83 3.34
C HIS A 61 -5.09 -1.01 4.36
N HIS A 62 -4.43 0.08 4.77
CA HIS A 62 -3.32 0.01 5.72
C HIS A 62 -3.80 -0.39 7.12
N ILE A 63 -4.95 0.11 7.58
CA ILE A 63 -5.56 -0.31 8.85
C ILE A 63 -5.89 -1.80 8.81
N THR A 64 -6.59 -2.27 7.77
CA THR A 64 -6.94 -3.70 7.68
C THR A 64 -5.71 -4.60 7.65
N MET A 65 -4.64 -4.17 6.97
CA MET A 65 -3.35 -4.87 7.01
C MET A 65 -2.75 -4.90 8.43
N LEU A 66 -2.72 -3.76 9.13
CA LEU A 66 -2.20 -3.67 10.50
C LEU A 66 -3.01 -4.49 11.51
N THR A 67 -4.34 -4.41 11.45
CA THR A 67 -5.23 -5.18 12.33
C THR A 67 -4.99 -6.67 12.16
N ILE A 68 -4.86 -7.12 10.91
CA ILE A 68 -4.72 -8.56 10.61
C ILE A 68 -3.30 -9.02 10.92
N ALA A 69 -2.28 -8.16 10.72
CA ALA A 69 -0.92 -8.44 11.13
C ALA A 69 -0.76 -8.61 12.66
N ARG A 70 -1.65 -7.99 13.47
CA ARG A 70 -1.66 -8.20 14.93
C ARG A 70 -2.38 -9.48 15.36
N VAL A 71 -3.35 -9.96 14.58
CA VAL A 71 -4.19 -11.11 14.96
C VAL A 71 -3.66 -12.43 14.42
N GLU A 72 -3.05 -12.41 13.23
CA GLU A 72 -2.60 -13.63 12.56
C GLU A 72 -1.13 -13.96 12.89
N PRO A 73 -0.78 -15.26 13.05
CA PRO A 73 0.60 -15.68 13.21
C PRO A 73 1.43 -15.35 11.96
N HIS A 74 2.72 -15.13 12.18
CA HIS A 74 3.67 -14.75 11.12
C HIS A 74 3.65 -15.77 9.98
N GLY A 75 3.56 -15.28 8.74
CA GLY A 75 3.51 -16.13 7.54
C GLY A 75 2.13 -16.69 7.19
N SER A 76 1.05 -16.22 7.84
CA SER A 76 -0.32 -16.62 7.47
C SER A 76 -0.65 -16.25 6.02
N GLU A 77 -1.14 -17.22 5.24
CA GLU A 77 -1.59 -17.01 3.85
C GLU A 77 -2.71 -15.97 3.75
N ARG A 78 -3.48 -15.76 4.82
CA ARG A 78 -4.53 -14.74 4.89
C ARG A 78 -3.98 -13.32 4.88
N LEU A 79 -2.83 -13.09 5.52
CA LEU A 79 -2.19 -11.78 5.57
C LEU A 79 -1.66 -11.39 4.18
N TYR A 80 -1.13 -12.36 3.45
CA TYR A 80 -0.57 -12.18 2.11
C TYR A 80 -1.50 -12.72 1.01
N SER A 81 -2.81 -12.58 1.19
CA SER A 81 -3.78 -13.05 0.20
C SER A 81 -3.62 -12.32 -1.14
N ARG A 82 -3.90 -13.02 -2.24
CA ARG A 82 -3.85 -12.47 -3.60
C ARG A 82 -4.75 -11.24 -3.75
N SER A 83 -5.91 -11.24 -3.09
CA SER A 83 -6.85 -10.10 -3.12
C SER A 83 -6.24 -8.83 -2.51
N ARG A 84 -5.48 -8.96 -1.42
CA ARG A 84 -4.84 -7.81 -0.76
C ARG A 84 -3.70 -7.23 -1.57
N ILE A 85 -2.91 -8.10 -2.20
CA ILE A 85 -1.83 -7.66 -3.09
C ILE A 85 -2.42 -6.93 -4.29
N ILE A 86 -3.48 -7.46 -4.90
CA ILE A 86 -4.19 -6.78 -5.99
C ILE A 86 -4.73 -5.42 -5.51
N CYS A 87 -5.35 -5.38 -4.33
CA CYS A 87 -5.84 -4.14 -3.73
C CYS A 87 -4.70 -3.11 -3.54
N GLY A 88 -3.54 -3.54 -3.04
CA GLY A 88 -2.35 -2.68 -2.91
C GLY A 88 -1.88 -2.10 -4.24
N PHE A 89 -1.86 -2.90 -5.32
CA PHE A 89 -1.56 -2.39 -6.66
C PHE A 89 -2.62 -1.41 -7.18
N MET A 90 -3.90 -1.68 -6.96
CA MET A 90 -4.99 -0.77 -7.34
C MET A 90 -4.86 0.58 -6.62
N ILE A 91 -4.45 0.58 -5.35
CA ILE A 91 -4.19 1.81 -4.59
C ILE A 91 -3.00 2.56 -5.19
N ALA A 92 -1.91 1.87 -5.54
CA ALA A 92 -0.74 2.48 -6.16
C ALA A 92 -1.08 3.12 -7.54
N VAL A 93 -1.88 2.43 -8.35
CA VAL A 93 -2.41 2.97 -9.62
C VAL A 93 -3.29 4.19 -9.38
N SER A 94 -4.13 4.15 -8.34
CA SER A 94 -5.01 5.27 -8.02
C SER A 94 -4.22 6.52 -7.59
N TRP A 95 -3.17 6.37 -6.78
CA TRP A 95 -2.26 7.47 -6.46
C TRP A 95 -1.53 8.00 -7.70
N THR A 96 -1.13 7.12 -8.61
CA THR A 96 -0.52 7.52 -9.88
C THR A 96 -1.48 8.36 -10.72
N LEU A 97 -2.75 7.97 -10.79
CA LEU A 97 -3.81 8.75 -11.45
C LEU A 97 -4.01 10.11 -10.79
N SER A 98 -4.02 10.16 -9.45
CA SER A 98 -4.09 11.42 -8.69
C SER A 98 -2.92 12.36 -9.05
N VAL A 99 -1.69 11.84 -9.16
CA VAL A 99 -0.53 12.62 -9.62
C VAL A 99 -0.76 13.16 -11.03
N CYS A 100 -1.17 12.32 -11.97
CA CYS A 100 -1.46 12.74 -13.35
C CYS A 100 -2.50 13.87 -13.38
N VAL A 101 -3.62 13.72 -12.67
CA VAL A 101 -4.68 14.74 -12.62
C VAL A 101 -4.17 16.06 -12.07
N VAL A 102 -3.39 16.03 -10.98
CA VAL A 102 -2.84 17.26 -10.38
C VAL A 102 -1.81 17.91 -11.29
N VAL A 103 -0.92 17.13 -11.91
CA VAL A 103 0.07 17.65 -12.88
C VAL A 103 -0.63 18.26 -14.09
N THR A 104 -1.64 17.61 -14.65
CA THR A 104 -2.44 18.16 -15.75
C THR A 104 -3.12 19.46 -15.34
N ALA A 105 -3.67 19.54 -14.12
CA ALA A 105 -4.26 20.78 -13.61
C ALA A 105 -3.22 21.91 -13.47
N ILE A 106 -2.00 21.61 -13.00
CA ILE A 106 -0.89 22.57 -12.92
C ILE A 106 -0.52 23.07 -14.32
N VAL A 107 -0.35 22.17 -15.30
CA VAL A 107 0.01 22.54 -16.68
C VAL A 107 -1.07 23.40 -17.33
N LEU A 108 -2.34 22.99 -17.23
CA LEU A 108 -3.45 23.76 -17.79
C LEU A 108 -3.60 25.13 -17.14
N LYS A 109 -3.30 25.24 -15.84
CA LYS A 109 -3.24 26.52 -15.13
C LYS A 109 -2.07 27.38 -15.59
N ALA A 110 -0.88 26.80 -15.79
CA ALA A 110 0.30 27.50 -16.29
C ALA A 110 0.11 28.04 -17.72
N MET A 111 -0.60 27.29 -18.56
CA MET A 111 -0.93 27.70 -19.93
C MET A 111 -2.05 28.77 -20.02
N ASN A 112 -2.65 29.20 -18.90
CA ASN A 112 -3.79 30.13 -18.86
C ASN A 112 -5.00 29.67 -19.71
N VAL A 113 -5.13 28.36 -19.99
CA VAL A 113 -6.22 27.81 -20.81
C VAL A 113 -7.52 27.69 -20.01
N PHE A 114 -7.44 27.70 -18.67
CA PHE A 114 -8.64 27.76 -17.83
C PHE A 114 -9.18 29.19 -17.72
N PRO A 115 -10.48 29.42 -17.98
CA PRO A 115 -11.09 30.69 -17.66
C PRO A 115 -10.87 30.97 -16.17
N LYS A 116 -10.35 32.17 -15.86
CA LYS A 116 -9.86 32.68 -14.56
C LYS A 116 -10.75 32.45 -13.32
N TYR A 117 -11.92 31.83 -13.47
CA TYR A 117 -12.99 31.77 -12.48
C TYR A 117 -13.17 30.45 -11.73
N LYS A 118 -12.38 29.38 -11.98
CA LYS A 118 -12.68 28.05 -11.37
C LYS A 118 -11.61 27.40 -10.51
N MET A 119 -10.39 27.93 -10.43
CA MET A 119 -9.35 27.38 -9.55
C MET A 119 -8.65 28.48 -8.75
N HIS A 120 -9.26 28.85 -7.62
CA HIS A 120 -8.65 29.73 -6.61
C HIS A 120 -7.56 29.04 -5.77
N VAL A 121 -7.23 27.79 -6.09
CA VAL A 121 -6.19 27.01 -5.41
C VAL A 121 -4.81 27.48 -5.87
N GLY A 122 -3.93 27.91 -4.96
CA GLY A 122 -2.57 28.35 -5.29
C GLY A 122 -1.74 27.26 -6.02
N ILE A 123 -0.89 27.65 -6.98
CA ILE A 123 -0.02 26.71 -7.71
C ILE A 123 0.88 25.93 -6.75
N TRP A 124 1.39 26.59 -5.70
CA TRP A 124 2.19 25.99 -4.65
C TRP A 124 1.45 24.86 -3.92
N LEU A 125 0.16 25.05 -3.59
CA LEU A 125 -0.65 24.02 -2.94
C LEU A 125 -0.84 22.80 -3.85
N MET A 126 -1.08 23.02 -5.15
CA MET A 126 -1.17 21.92 -6.12
C MET A 126 0.17 21.19 -6.28
N ALA A 127 1.28 21.91 -6.32
CA ALA A 127 2.62 21.33 -6.41
C ALA A 127 2.95 20.47 -5.18
N SER A 128 2.63 20.95 -3.98
CA SER A 128 2.79 20.16 -2.74
C SER A 128 1.92 18.91 -2.74
N CYS A 129 0.66 19.01 -3.18
CA CYS A 129 -0.22 17.85 -3.33
C CYS A 129 0.32 16.83 -4.34
N ALA A 130 0.87 17.29 -5.47
CA ALA A 130 1.49 16.41 -6.47
C ALA A 130 2.72 15.68 -5.89
N ALA A 131 3.58 16.40 -5.18
CA ALA A 131 4.76 15.82 -4.55
C ALA A 131 4.39 14.74 -3.53
N LEU A 132 3.41 15.02 -2.65
CA LEU A 132 2.94 14.05 -1.66
C LEU A 132 2.26 12.85 -2.31
N ALA A 133 1.40 13.07 -3.31
CA ALA A 133 0.74 11.99 -4.06
C ALA A 133 1.77 11.10 -4.78
N PHE A 134 2.87 11.68 -5.28
CA PHE A 134 3.96 10.94 -5.91
C PHE A 134 4.73 10.08 -4.89
N VAL A 135 5.09 10.66 -3.74
CA VAL A 135 5.73 9.91 -2.65
C VAL A 135 4.84 8.75 -2.22
N GLU A 136 3.54 8.98 -2.08
CA GLU A 136 2.58 7.94 -1.68
C GLU A 136 2.41 6.84 -2.74
N ALA A 137 2.42 7.20 -4.03
CA ALA A 137 2.44 6.24 -5.11
C ALA A 137 3.67 5.33 -5.02
N VAL A 138 4.85 5.91 -4.81
CA VAL A 138 6.11 5.17 -4.68
C VAL A 138 6.07 4.23 -3.46
N ILE A 139 5.64 4.72 -2.29
CA ILE A 139 5.55 3.89 -1.09
C ILE A 139 4.55 2.74 -1.31
N SER A 140 3.37 3.02 -1.87
CA SER A 140 2.35 2.01 -2.14
C SER A 140 2.86 0.92 -3.10
N TRP A 141 3.60 1.31 -4.15
CA TRP A 141 4.26 0.36 -5.06
C TRP A 141 5.27 -0.53 -4.34
N ILE A 142 6.13 0.06 -3.51
CA ILE A 142 7.12 -0.68 -2.74
C ILE A 142 6.42 -1.70 -1.83
N VAL A 143 5.42 -1.27 -1.05
CA VAL A 143 4.65 -2.15 -0.15
C VAL A 143 4.00 -3.30 -0.92
N ALA A 144 3.38 -3.03 -2.08
CA ALA A 144 2.77 -4.06 -2.92
C ALA A 144 3.79 -5.10 -3.42
N ILE A 145 4.98 -4.65 -3.86
CA ILE A 145 6.07 -5.52 -4.30
C ILE A 145 6.57 -6.38 -3.14
N PHE A 146 6.78 -5.81 -1.96
CA PHE A 146 7.22 -6.56 -0.77
C PHE A 146 6.19 -7.62 -0.38
N ASN A 147 4.91 -7.28 -0.33
CA ASN A 147 3.83 -8.23 -0.05
C ASN A 147 3.78 -9.37 -1.08
N GLN A 148 4.02 -9.07 -2.37
CA GLN A 148 4.08 -10.09 -3.41
C GLN A 148 5.30 -11.01 -3.24
N LYS A 149 6.46 -10.47 -2.86
CA LYS A 149 7.67 -11.25 -2.58
C LYS A 149 7.44 -12.19 -1.39
N GLU A 150 6.88 -11.68 -0.29
CA GLU A 150 6.58 -12.51 0.89
C GLU A 150 5.55 -13.60 0.59
N ARG A 151 4.50 -13.28 -0.18
CA ARG A 151 3.55 -14.31 -0.63
C ARG A 151 4.26 -15.45 -1.38
N LYS A 152 5.11 -15.11 -2.36
CA LYS A 152 5.87 -16.12 -3.12
C LYS A 152 6.72 -16.96 -2.17
N ARG A 153 7.41 -16.34 -1.22
CA ARG A 153 8.23 -17.02 -0.23
C ARG A 153 7.42 -18.02 0.61
N ILE A 154 6.26 -17.62 1.12
CA ILE A 154 5.35 -18.49 1.90
C ILE A 154 4.86 -19.65 1.04
N THR A 155 4.42 -19.39 -0.19
CA THR A 155 3.96 -20.44 -1.11
C THR A 155 5.08 -21.44 -1.45
N TYR A 156 6.31 -20.97 -1.65
CA TYR A 156 7.45 -21.86 -1.85
C TYR A 156 7.77 -22.68 -0.59
N ALA A 157 7.77 -22.08 0.59
CA ALA A 157 7.98 -22.78 1.85
C ALA A 157 6.90 -23.86 2.10
N ALA A 158 5.64 -23.56 1.78
CA ALA A 158 4.54 -24.51 1.87
C ALA A 158 4.69 -25.67 0.87
N LYS A 159 5.12 -25.38 -0.37
CA LYS A 159 5.34 -26.40 -1.40
C LYS A 159 6.47 -27.38 -1.04
N TRP A 160 7.53 -26.89 -0.42
CA TRP A 160 8.71 -27.68 -0.05
C TRP A 160 8.66 -28.20 1.39
N ARG A 161 7.55 -28.02 2.11
CA ARG A 161 7.36 -28.62 3.42
C ARG A 161 7.30 -30.15 3.22
N PRO A 162 8.24 -30.92 3.79
CA PRO A 162 8.28 -32.35 3.56
C PRO A 162 6.97 -32.98 4.07
N LEU A 163 6.29 -33.73 3.20
CA LEU A 163 5.06 -34.52 3.45
C LEU A 163 5.20 -35.58 4.58
N ASN A 164 6.29 -35.57 5.35
CA ASN A 164 6.71 -36.64 6.24
C ASN A 164 6.25 -36.51 7.70
N MET A 165 5.40 -35.54 8.06
CA MET A 165 4.88 -35.44 9.44
C MET A 165 3.47 -35.99 9.67
N ASP A 166 2.64 -36.19 8.63
CA ASP A 166 1.25 -36.67 8.82
C ASP A 166 1.01 -38.13 8.37
N ARG A 167 2.03 -38.83 7.87
CA ARG A 167 1.93 -40.27 7.62
C ARG A 167 2.54 -41.06 8.77
N SER A 168 1.95 -40.97 9.96
CA SER A 168 2.03 -42.09 10.89
C SER A 168 1.25 -43.24 10.27
N TRP A 169 1.92 -44.08 9.48
CA TRP A 169 1.38 -45.37 9.10
C TRP A 169 1.22 -46.18 10.39
N SER A 170 0.04 -46.14 10.99
CA SER A 170 -0.34 -47.09 12.03
C SER A 170 -0.46 -48.45 11.33
N ILE A 171 0.64 -49.18 11.25
CA ILE A 171 0.62 -50.60 10.95
C ILE A 171 0.05 -51.26 12.20
N SER A 172 -1.27 -51.42 12.25
CA SER A 172 -1.93 -52.33 13.19
C SER A 172 -1.52 -53.74 12.81
N ARG A 173 -0.82 -54.42 13.73
CA ARG A 173 -0.59 -55.87 13.68
C ARG A 173 -1.87 -56.62 14.02
#